data_AF-A0A9E2CJZ1-F1
#
_entry.id   AF-A0A9E2CJZ1-F1
#
_cell.length_a   1.000
_cell.length_b   1.000
_cell.length_c   1.000
_cell.angle_alpha   90.00
_cell.angle_beta   90.00
_cell.angle_gamma   90.00
#
_symmetry.space_group_name_H-M   'P 1'
#
loop_
_entity.id
_entity.type
_entity.pdbx_description
1 polymer ?
#
loop_
_entity_poly.entity_id
_entity_poly.type
_entity_poly.pdbx_seq_one_letter_code
_entity_poly.pdbx_strand_id
1 'polypeptide(L)' 'FASFIAGGSWPGSVIVWIGPEGGWSEAEVDEAVAAGVTLTRLGPTILRTETAAVSVCAAVALLSQYETTPVTVSNGK' A
#
# COMPACT_ATOMS: atom_id res chain seq x y z
N PHE A 1 3.21 -1.13 2.30
CA PHE A 1 2.68 0.14 2.83
C PHE A 1 3.42 0.64 4.07
N ALA A 2 3.59 -0.17 5.12
CA ALA A 2 4.18 0.30 6.39
C ALA A 2 5.62 0.86 6.28
N SER A 3 6.47 0.35 5.38
CA SER A 3 7.84 0.84 5.22
C SER A 3 7.93 2.29 4.73
N PHE A 4 6.93 2.78 3.99
CA PHE A 4 6.91 4.16 3.51
C PHE A 4 6.49 5.16 4.59
N ILE A 5 5.72 4.71 5.57
CA ILE A 5 5.21 5.55 6.67
C ILE A 5 6.30 5.73 7.76
N ALA A 6 7.23 4.79 7.88
CA ALA A 6 8.25 4.77 8.94
C ALA A 6 9.50 5.63 8.67
N GLY A 7 9.32 6.85 8.14
CA GLY A 7 10.42 7.82 7.95
C GLY A 7 11.11 7.80 6.60
N GLY A 8 10.54 7.10 5.60
CA GLY A 8 10.96 7.21 4.20
C GLY A 8 10.30 8.41 3.51
N SER A 9 10.93 8.92 2.45
CA SER A 9 10.27 9.85 1.53
C SER A 9 9.13 9.16 0.80
N TRP A 10 7.98 9.82 0.67
CA TRP A 10 6.89 9.32 -0.16
C TRP A 10 7.36 9.13 -1.61
N PRO A 11 7.04 8.01 -2.28
CA PRO A 11 7.46 7.80 -3.66
C PRO A 11 6.77 8.81 -4.58
N GLY A 12 7.48 9.28 -5.61
CA GLY A 12 6.93 10.25 -6.58
C GLY A 12 5.74 9.71 -7.38
N SER A 13 5.59 8.38 -7.48
CA SER A 13 4.45 7.72 -8.10
C SER A 13 4.19 6.36 -7.45
N VAL A 14 2.93 5.90 -7.53
CA VAL A 14 2.47 4.59 -7.05
C VAL A 14 1.60 3.97 -8.13
N ILE A 15 1.83 2.69 -8.42
CA ILE A 15 0.98 1.88 -9.29
C ILE A 15 0.40 0.76 -8.45
N VAL A 16 -0.92 0.56 -8.53
CA VAL A 16 -1.63 -0.50 -7.80
C VAL A 16 -2.44 -1.32 -8.79
N TRP A 17 -2.26 -2.64 -8.71
CA TRP A 17 -2.93 -3.61 -9.57
C TRP A 17 -4.06 -4.26 -8.77
N ILE A 18 -5.28 -4.18 -9.28
CA ILE A 18 -6.47 -4.73 -8.64
C ILE A 18 -7.01 -5.82 -9.55
N GLY A 19 -7.20 -7.00 -8.97
CA GLY A 19 -7.64 -8.16 -9.72
C GLY A 19 -9.10 -8.06 -10.17
N PRO A 20 -9.52 -8.90 -11.12
CA PRO A 20 -10.91 -9.05 -11.51
C PRO A 20 -11.75 -9.63 -10.36
N GLU A 21 -13.06 -9.77 -10.54
CA GLU A 21 -13.99 -10.26 -9.51
C GLU A 21 -13.63 -11.65 -8.97
N GLY A 22 -13.00 -12.49 -9.79
CA GLY A 22 -12.49 -13.82 -9.41
C GLY A 22 -11.13 -13.80 -8.72
N GLY A 23 -10.50 -12.64 -8.59
CA GLY A 23 -9.12 -12.50 -8.12
C GLY A 23 -8.08 -12.89 -9.19
N TRP A 24 -6.81 -12.75 -8.81
CA TRP A 24 -5.69 -13.27 -9.59
C TRP A 24 -5.50 -14.76 -9.31
N SER A 25 -5.03 -15.51 -10.30
CA SER A 25 -4.55 -16.88 -10.08
C SER A 25 -3.25 -16.90 -9.28
N GLU A 26 -2.94 -18.02 -8.63
CA GLU A 26 -1.67 -18.18 -7.89
C GLU A 26 -0.46 -17.94 -8.79
N ALA A 27 -0.49 -18.40 -10.04
CA ALA A 27 0.59 -18.20 -11.00
C ALA A 27 0.82 -16.72 -11.35
N GLU A 28 -0.25 -15.94 -11.57
CA GLU A 28 -0.15 -14.49 -11.83
C GLU A 28 0.39 -13.74 -10.60
N VAL A 29 0.00 -14.16 -9.40
CA VAL A 29 0.50 -13.60 -8.13
C VAL A 29 1.99 -13.89 -7.99
N ASP A 30 2.42 -15.12 -8.23
CA ASP A 30 3.83 -15.52 -8.15
C ASP A 30 4.69 -14.76 -9.18
N GLU A 31 4.21 -14.60 -10.41
CA GLU A 31 4.88 -13.82 -11.45
C GLU A 31 5.00 -12.34 -11.05
N ALA A 32 3.94 -11.75 -10.51
CA ALA A 32 3.96 -10.37 -10.03
C ALA A 32 4.97 -10.18 -8.88
N VAL A 33 5.00 -11.11 -7.91
CA VAL A 33 5.96 -11.07 -6.81
C VAL A 33 7.40 -11.23 -7.33
N ALA A 34 7.64 -12.15 -8.28
CA ALA A 34 8.93 -12.31 -8.93
C ALA A 34 9.36 -11.06 -9.70
N ALA A 35 8.42 -10.30 -10.26
CA ALA A 35 8.65 -9.00 -10.89
C ALA A 35 8.83 -7.83 -9.90
N GLY A 36 8.79 -8.08 -8.59
CA GLY A 36 9.00 -7.09 -7.54
C GLY A 36 7.72 -6.39 -7.05
N VAL A 37 6.53 -6.87 -7.44
CA VAL A 37 5.26 -6.36 -6.91
C VAL A 37 5.12 -6.76 -5.45
N THR A 38 4.75 -5.80 -4.61
CA THR A 38 4.49 -6.05 -3.19
C THR A 38 3.02 -6.38 -2.96
N LEU A 39 2.74 -7.58 -2.47
CA LEU A 39 1.39 -7.96 -2.06
C LEU A 39 0.93 -7.14 -0.85
N THR A 40 -0.29 -6.60 -0.94
CA THR A 40 -0.87 -5.76 0.10
C THR A 40 -2.31 -6.15 0.36
N ARG A 41 -2.71 -6.13 1.63
CA ARG A 41 -4.10 -6.27 2.06
C ARG A 41 -4.68 -4.91 2.46
N LEU A 42 -5.92 -4.61 2.05
CA LEU A 42 -6.63 -3.35 2.34
C LEU A 42 -7.47 -3.39 3.62
N GLY A 43 -7.23 -4.38 4.48
CA GLY A 43 -8.01 -4.62 5.70
C GLY A 43 -8.44 -6.09 5.84
N PRO A 44 -9.23 -6.42 6.87
CA PRO A 44 -9.59 -7.81 7.16
C PRO A 44 -10.60 -8.40 6.18
N THR A 45 -11.43 -7.59 5.53
CA THR A 45 -12.52 -8.02 4.65
C THR A 45 -12.07 -8.20 3.20
N ILE A 46 -12.81 -9.04 2.46
CA ILE A 46 -12.69 -9.13 1.00
C ILE A 46 -13.49 -7.96 0.41
N LEU A 47 -12.84 -7.14 -0.41
CA LEU A 47 -13.46 -6.02 -1.10
C LEU A 47 -13.82 -6.42 -2.53
N ARG A 48 -14.93 -5.88 -3.04
CA ARG A 48 -15.20 -5.91 -4.49
C ARG A 48 -14.20 -5.02 -5.22
N THR A 49 -13.95 -5.31 -6.49
CA THR A 49 -12.97 -4.64 -7.35
C THR A 49 -13.04 -3.11 -7.26
N GLU A 50 -14.24 -2.54 -7.38
CA GLU A 50 -14.47 -1.09 -7.36
C GLU A 50 -14.25 -0.49 -5.97
N THR A 51 -14.64 -1.22 -4.92
CA THR A 51 -14.41 -0.79 -3.53
C THR A 51 -12.91 -0.79 -3.22
N ALA A 52 -12.18 -1.83 -3.65
CA ALA A 52 -10.73 -1.89 -3.50
C ALA A 52 -10.04 -0.69 -4.17
N ALA A 53 -10.49 -0.31 -5.38
CA ALA A 53 -9.94 0.84 -6.10
C ALA A 53 -10.12 2.16 -5.33
N VAL A 54 -11.35 2.45 -4.88
CA VAL A 54 -11.64 3.68 -4.13
C VAL A 54 -10.91 3.68 -2.78
N SER A 55 -10.86 2.54 -2.07
CA SER A 55 -10.14 2.42 -0.80
C SER A 55 -8.63 2.66 -0.93
N VAL A 56 -7.99 2.16 -2.00
CA VAL A 56 -6.58 2.42 -2.30
C VAL A 56 -6.35 3.90 -2.55
N CYS A 57 -7.16 4.52 -3.41
CA CYS A 57 -7.02 5.94 -3.72
C CYS A 57 -7.14 6.80 -2.46
N ALA A 58 -8.11 6.50 -1.59
CA ALA A 58 -8.29 7.21 -0.32
C ALA A 58 -7.07 7.03 0.61
N ALA A 59 -6.55 5.79 0.73
CA ALA A 59 -5.38 5.52 1.56
C ALA A 59 -4.12 6.23 1.03
N VAL A 60 -3.87 6.16 -0.28
CA VAL A 60 -2.74 6.84 -0.94
C VAL A 60 -2.83 8.35 -0.75
N ALA A 61 -4.02 8.94 -0.96
CA ALA A 61 -4.23 10.38 -0.79
C ALA A 61 -4.01 10.84 0.65
N LEU A 62 -4.45 10.05 1.64
CA LEU A 62 -4.24 10.37 3.05
C LEU A 62 -2.76 10.26 3.44
N LEU A 63 -2.10 9.18 3.02
CA LEU A 63 -0.73 8.89 3.41
C LEU A 63 0.29 9.79 2.69
N SER A 64 0.04 10.19 1.45
CA SER A 64 0.93 11.11 0.72
C SER A 64 0.98 12.52 1.31
N GLN A 65 -0.05 12.90 2.07
CA GLN A 65 -0.14 14.18 2.76
C GLN A 65 0.53 14.16 4.13
N TYR A 66 0.89 12.98 4.64
CA TYR A 66 1.51 12.87 5.95
C TYR A 66 3.01 13.14 5.83
N GLU A 67 3.45 14.32 6.29
CA GLU A 67 4.87 14.59 6.49
C GLU A 67 5.40 13.69 7.61
N THR A 68 6.22 12.71 7.26
CA THR A 68 6.94 11.86 8.21
C THR A 68 8.07 12.64 8.86
N THR A 69 7.74 13.67 9.64
CA THR A 69 8.74 14.35 10.48
C THR A 69 9.22 13.31 11.50
N PRO A 70 10.51 12.92 11.52
CA PRO A 70 10.99 12.00 12.53
C PRO A 70 10.79 12.63 13.90
N VAL A 71 9.90 12.07 14.71
CA VAL A 71 9.77 12.48 16.10
C VAL A 71 11.02 11.96 16.81
N THR A 72 12.02 12.83 16.97
CA THR A 72 13.13 12.53 17.85
C THR A 72 12.59 12.52 19.27
N VAL A 73 12.28 11.32 19.79
CA VAL A 73 12.04 11.13 21.22
C VAL A 73 13.38 11.38 21.91
N SER A 74 13.61 12.64 22.30
CA SER A 74 14.62 12.99 23.28
C SER A 74 14.26 12.22 24.55
N ASN A 75 14.91 11.09 24.80
CA ASN A 75 14.91 10.45 26.12
C ASN A 75 15.55 11.45 27.09
N GLY A 76 14.72 12.34 27.63
CA GLY A 76 15.10 13.30 28.64
C GLY A 76 15.29 12.58 29.97
N LYS A 77 16.53 12.14 30.20
CA LYS A 77 17.07 11.52 31.41
C LYS A 77 16.50 10.16 31.83
#